data_AF-A0A9D9EM08-F1
#
_entry.id   AF-A0A9D9EM08-F1
#
_cell.length_a   1.000
_cell.length_b   1.000
_cell.length_c   1.000
_cell.angle_alpha   90.00
_cell.angle_beta   90.00
_cell.angle_gamma   90.00
#
_symmetry.space_group_name_H-M   'P 1'
#
loop_
_entity.id
_entity.type
_entity.pdbx_description
1 polymer ?
#
loop_
_entity_poly.entity_id
_entity_poly.type
_entity_poly.pdbx_seq_one_letter_code
_entity_poly.pdbx_strand_id
1 'polypeptide(L)'
;DVYNATRMFATQSQDERSNQLAEVADRWTTTNASNRVPAADGYIKYQTYSRFIEDGSFLRLKNVTLGYTFPAKWTRKIYVSRMRLYATAQNLFCLTKYSGYDPEVSMRTSPLMPSFDWGAYPKSRVYLIGLEIQF
;
A
#
# COMPACT_ATOMS: atom_id res chain seq x y z
N ASP A 1 8.28 -10.64 5.51
CA ASP A 1 7.75 -10.12 6.80
C ASP A 1 8.00 -8.62 6.93
N VAL A 2 7.01 -7.89 7.40
CA VAL A 2 6.99 -6.43 7.62
C VAL A 2 6.56 -6.17 9.05
N TYR A 3 7.27 -5.30 9.77
CA TYR A 3 6.87 -4.90 11.12
C TYR A 3 5.98 -3.65 11.05
N ASN A 4 4.71 -3.81 11.41
CA ASN A 4 3.71 -2.75 11.40
C ASN A 4 3.68 -2.00 12.74
N ALA A 5 4.52 -0.97 12.86
CA ALA A 5 4.58 -0.14 14.06
C ALA A 5 3.35 0.75 14.21
N THR A 6 2.72 1.18 13.11
CA THR A 6 1.46 1.94 13.14
C THR A 6 0.39 1.18 13.91
N ARG A 7 0.24 -0.12 13.60
CA ARG A 7 -0.68 -1.00 14.30
C ARG A 7 -0.30 -1.19 15.76
N MET A 8 0.99 -1.34 16.08
CA MET A 8 1.46 -1.38 17.47
C MET A 8 1.04 -0.15 18.27
N PHE A 9 1.21 1.06 17.72
CA PHE A 9 0.83 2.30 18.41
C PHE A 9 -0.69 2.49 18.51
N ALA A 10 -1.44 2.09 17.49
CA ALA A 10 -2.89 2.29 17.43
C ALA A 10 -3.71 1.15 18.08
N THR A 11 -3.06 0.15 18.69
CA THR A 11 -3.73 -0.91 19.47
C THR A 11 -3.16 -1.07 20.88
N GLN A 12 -2.54 -0.03 21.44
CA GLN A 12 -1.96 -0.12 22.78
C GLN A 12 -3.06 -0.25 23.83
N SER A 13 -2.82 -1.12 24.82
CA SER A 13 -3.65 -1.19 26.02
C SER A 13 -3.33 0.01 26.94
N GLN A 14 -4.30 0.38 27.79
CA GLN A 14 -4.19 1.49 28.74
C GLN A 14 -3.91 2.86 28.09
N ASP A 15 -4.40 3.06 26.87
CA ASP A 15 -4.35 4.35 26.17
C ASP A 15 -5.78 4.86 25.89
N GLU A 16 -6.23 5.78 26.73
CA GLU A 16 -7.59 6.32 26.75
C GLU A 16 -7.75 7.62 25.94
N ARG A 17 -6.63 8.19 25.46
CA ARG A 17 -6.61 9.53 24.84
C ARG A 17 -6.17 9.54 23.38
N SER A 18 -5.75 8.40 22.84
CA SER A 18 -5.34 8.26 21.45
C SER A 18 -6.41 7.60 20.59
N ASN A 19 -6.33 7.83 19.29
CA ASN A 19 -7.17 7.13 18.32
C ASN A 19 -6.68 5.68 18.17
N GLN A 20 -7.61 4.74 18.30
CA GLN A 20 -7.35 3.30 18.20
C GLN A 20 -7.86 2.74 16.86
N LEU A 21 -7.24 1.67 16.37
CA LEU A 21 -7.74 0.95 15.19
C LEU A 21 -9.07 0.27 15.50
N ALA A 22 -9.91 0.12 14.47
CA ALA A 22 -11.23 -0.53 14.60
C ALA A 22 -11.16 -1.95 15.20
N GLU A 23 -10.05 -2.67 15.01
CA GLU A 23 -9.86 -4.01 15.60
C GLU A 23 -9.89 -4.03 17.14
N VAL A 24 -9.68 -2.88 17.80
CA VAL A 24 -9.73 -2.73 19.26
C VAL A 24 -11.16 -2.82 19.79
N ALA A 25 -12.16 -2.65 18.93
CA ALA A 25 -13.55 -2.94 19.27
C ALA A 25 -13.75 -4.44 19.62
N ASP A 26 -13.05 -5.34 18.93
CA ASP A 26 -13.12 -6.80 19.10
C ASP A 26 -12.11 -7.35 20.13
N ARG A 27 -11.68 -6.49 21.07
CA ARG A 27 -10.80 -6.86 22.17
C ARG A 27 -11.42 -7.88 23.11
N TRP A 28 -10.56 -8.57 23.83
CA TRP A 28 -10.99 -9.47 24.90
C TRP A 28 -11.80 -8.72 25.95
N THR A 29 -12.98 -9.26 26.27
CA THR A 29 -13.81 -8.89 27.42
C THR A 29 -14.39 -10.16 28.05
N THR A 30 -14.97 -10.06 29.24
CA THR A 30 -15.65 -11.19 29.89
C THR A 30 -16.77 -11.81 29.05
N THR A 31 -17.37 -11.03 28.14
CA THR A 31 -18.42 -11.46 27.20
C THR A 31 -17.90 -11.76 25.80
N ASN A 32 -16.64 -11.41 25.49
CA ASN A 32 -15.99 -11.64 24.20
C ASN A 32 -14.59 -12.25 24.41
N ALA A 33 -14.52 -13.59 24.42
CA ALA A 33 -13.28 -14.35 24.64
C ALA A 33 -12.37 -14.38 23.39
N SER A 34 -12.09 -13.21 22.79
CA SER A 34 -11.20 -13.05 21.64
C SER A 34 -9.74 -13.22 22.04
N ASN A 35 -8.98 -14.06 21.32
CA ASN A 35 -7.53 -14.22 21.53
C ASN A 35 -6.69 -13.33 20.60
N ARG A 36 -7.34 -12.47 19.81
CA ARG A 36 -6.66 -11.67 18.78
C ARG A 36 -6.19 -10.34 19.31
N VAL A 37 -6.99 -9.67 20.15
CA VAL A 37 -6.72 -8.33 20.67
C VAL A 37 -6.83 -8.39 22.19
N PRO A 38 -5.86 -7.85 22.96
CA PRO A 38 -5.79 -8.01 24.40
C PRO A 38 -6.85 -7.12 25.06
N ALA A 39 -7.16 -7.40 26.31
CA ALA A 39 -8.03 -6.55 27.10
C ALA A 39 -7.50 -5.09 27.17
N ALA A 40 -8.42 -4.14 27.30
CA ALA A 40 -8.06 -2.72 27.35
C ALA A 40 -7.20 -2.35 28.58
N ASP A 41 -7.41 -3.04 29.69
CA ASP A 41 -6.68 -2.92 30.95
C ASP A 41 -5.41 -3.79 31.00
N GLY A 42 -5.14 -4.57 29.96
CA GLY A 42 -3.93 -5.38 29.84
C GLY A 42 -2.63 -4.56 29.76
N TYR A 43 -1.47 -5.22 29.83
CA TYR A 43 -0.16 -4.57 29.82
C TYR A 43 0.59 -4.75 28.49
N ILE A 44 0.01 -4.23 27.40
CA ILE A 44 0.64 -4.22 26.07
C ILE A 44 0.93 -2.77 25.67
N LYS A 45 2.13 -2.29 26.03
CA LYS A 45 2.54 -0.89 25.85
C LYS A 45 4.02 -0.79 25.47
N TYR A 46 4.32 -0.15 24.34
CA TYR A 46 5.69 0.06 23.82
C TYR A 46 6.61 -1.18 23.75
N GLN A 47 6.03 -2.37 23.61
CA GLN A 47 6.78 -3.62 23.51
C GLN A 47 6.67 -4.22 22.11
N THR A 48 7.78 -4.81 21.66
CA THR A 48 7.87 -5.51 20.38
C THR A 48 7.29 -6.90 20.53
N TYR A 49 6.18 -7.17 19.85
CA TYR A 49 5.56 -8.49 19.80
C TYR A 49 5.52 -9.02 18.36
N SER A 50 5.61 -10.34 18.22
CA SER A 50 5.48 -11.03 16.92
C SER A 50 4.13 -10.80 16.26
N ARG A 51 3.08 -10.44 17.01
CA ARG A 51 1.76 -10.12 16.50
C ARG A 51 1.75 -8.94 15.50
N PHE A 52 2.72 -8.03 15.60
CA PHE A 52 2.84 -6.89 14.68
C PHE A 52 3.70 -7.19 13.45
N ILE A 53 4.21 -8.42 13.35
CA ILE A 53 4.88 -8.92 12.15
C ILE A 53 3.80 -9.44 11.21
N GLU A 54 3.72 -8.85 10.04
CA GLU A 54 2.75 -9.20 9.00
C GLU A 54 3.47 -9.74 7.76
N ASP A 55 2.75 -10.57 7.00
CA ASP A 55 3.25 -11.06 5.72
C ASP A 55 3.32 -9.91 4.71
N GLY A 56 4.56 -9.49 4.43
CA GLY A 56 4.87 -8.44 3.46
C GLY A 56 4.80 -8.90 2.01
N SER A 57 4.33 -10.11 1.73
CA SER A 57 4.18 -10.60 0.36
C SER A 57 3.16 -9.74 -0.41
N PHE A 58 3.55 -9.27 -1.58
CA PHE A 58 2.67 -8.50 -2.45
C PHE A 58 2.95 -8.74 -3.92
N LEU A 59 1.90 -8.58 -4.73
CA LEU A 59 2.00 -8.54 -6.19
C LEU A 59 1.48 -7.20 -6.67
N ARG A 60 2.33 -6.42 -7.35
CA ARG A 60 2.01 -5.08 -7.85
C ARG A 60 2.20 -4.98 -9.34
N LEU A 61 1.19 -4.48 -10.05
CA LEU A 61 1.34 -4.05 -11.44
C LEU A 61 1.98 -2.66 -11.47
N LYS A 62 3.30 -2.64 -11.66
CA LYS A 62 4.10 -1.40 -11.63
C LYS A 62 3.76 -0.48 -12.80
N ASN A 63 3.81 -0.98 -14.02
CA ASN A 63 3.54 -0.19 -15.23
C ASN A 63 2.79 -1.04 -16.26
N VAL A 64 1.74 -0.48 -16.84
CA VAL A 64 1.06 -1.03 -18.01
C VAL A 64 0.89 0.07 -19.04
N THR A 65 1.27 -0.19 -20.28
CA THR A 65 1.12 0.75 -21.39
C THR A 65 0.36 0.08 -22.50
N LEU A 66 -0.79 0.65 -22.86
CA LEU A 66 -1.55 0.27 -24.04
C LEU A 66 -1.36 1.35 -25.10
N GLY A 67 -1.04 0.96 -26.32
CA GLY A 67 -0.86 1.90 -27.42
C GLY A 67 -1.52 1.42 -28.70
N TYR A 68 -2.12 2.35 -29.42
CA TYR A 68 -2.69 2.13 -30.75
C TYR A 68 -1.95 3.01 -31.77
N THR A 69 -1.35 2.36 -32.77
CA THR A 69 -0.74 3.06 -33.90
C THR A 69 -1.75 3.15 -35.03
N PHE A 70 -2.02 4.37 -35.49
CA PHE A 70 -2.98 4.59 -36.56
C PHE A 70 -2.45 4.08 -37.91
N PRO A 71 -3.31 3.53 -38.79
CA PRO A 71 -2.88 3.05 -40.09
C PRO A 71 -2.36 4.18 -40.99
N ALA A 72 -1.27 3.92 -41.73
CA ALA A 72 -0.64 4.90 -42.61
C ALA A 72 -1.58 5.53 -43.66
N LYS A 73 -2.64 4.82 -44.06
CA LYS A 73 -3.65 5.32 -45.01
C LYS A 73 -4.40 6.55 -44.47
N TRP A 74 -4.56 6.66 -43.16
CA TRP A 74 -5.27 7.74 -42.50
C TRP A 74 -4.30 8.88 -42.16
N THR A 75 -3.09 8.56 -41.70
CA THR A 75 -2.08 9.57 -41.33
C THR A 75 -1.45 10.26 -42.55
N ARG A 76 -1.34 9.59 -43.70
CA ARG A 76 -0.86 10.23 -44.94
C ARG A 76 -1.78 11.34 -45.46
N LYS A 77 -3.10 11.30 -45.17
CA LYS A 77 -4.03 12.38 -45.56
C LYS A 77 -3.78 13.68 -44.80
N ILE A 78 -3.17 13.59 -43.62
CA ILE A 78 -2.83 14.73 -42.76
C ILE A 78 -1.34 15.06 -42.79
N TYR A 79 -0.58 14.54 -43.77
CA TYR A 79 0.88 14.74 -43.91
C TYR A 79 1.70 14.29 -42.68
N VAL A 80 1.24 13.27 -41.96
CA VAL A 80 1.94 12.70 -40.79
C VAL A 80 2.47 11.31 -41.12
N SER A 81 3.77 11.06 -40.89
CA SER A 81 4.40 9.77 -41.16
C SER A 81 3.94 8.67 -40.19
N ARG A 82 3.80 9.00 -38.90
CA ARG A 82 3.28 8.07 -37.87
C ARG A 82 2.52 8.80 -36.77
N MET A 83 1.36 8.27 -36.40
CA MET A 83 0.59 8.73 -35.25
C MET A 83 0.33 7.54 -34.33
N ARG A 84 0.65 7.67 -33.04
CA ARG A 84 0.40 6.64 -32.02
C ARG A 84 -0.19 7.29 -30.78
N LEU A 85 -1.38 6.84 -30.40
CA LEU A 85 -1.98 7.18 -29.12
C LEU A 85 -1.58 6.10 -28.11
N TYR A 86 -1.13 6.49 -26.93
CA TYR A 86 -0.83 5.55 -25.86
C TYR A 86 -1.37 6.04 -24.52
N ALA A 87 -1.77 5.10 -23.68
CA ALA A 87 -2.14 5.31 -22.31
C ALA A 87 -1.22 4.43 -21.45
N THR A 88 -0.53 5.04 -20.49
CA THR A 88 0.29 4.37 -19.50
C THR A 88 -0.35 4.54 -18.14
N ALA A 89 -0.42 3.49 -17.37
CA ALA A 89 -0.89 3.54 -16.01
C ALA A 89 0.14 2.89 -15.08
N GLN A 90 0.44 3.57 -13.98
CA GLN A 90 1.46 3.20 -13.01
C GLN A 90 0.82 2.86 -11.66
N ASN A 91 1.35 1.84 -10.99
CA ASN A 91 0.87 1.33 -9.69
C ASN A 91 -0.63 1.00 -9.68
N LEU A 92 -1.12 0.32 -10.72
CA LEU A 92 -2.56 0.15 -10.97
C LEU A 92 -3.27 -0.62 -9.85
N PHE A 93 -2.65 -1.73 -9.42
CA PHE A 93 -3.13 -2.56 -8.32
C PHE A 93 -1.96 -3.10 -7.51
N CYS A 94 -2.21 -3.31 -6.22
CA CYS A 94 -1.33 -3.99 -5.29
C CYS A 94 -2.18 -5.05 -4.56
N LEU A 95 -1.91 -6.32 -4.82
CA LEU A 95 -2.50 -7.44 -4.10
C LEU A 95 -1.58 -7.77 -2.94
N THR A 96 -2.04 -7.53 -1.72
CA THR A 96 -1.28 -7.84 -0.50
C THR A 96 -2.21 -8.31 0.60
N LYS A 97 -1.69 -9.12 1.52
CA LYS A 97 -2.35 -9.48 2.77
C LYS A 97 -1.95 -8.54 3.92
N TYR A 98 -1.06 -7.59 3.65
CA TYR A 98 -0.64 -6.58 4.60
C TYR A 98 -1.79 -5.64 4.95
N SER A 99 -1.97 -5.35 6.24
CA SER A 99 -3.08 -4.50 6.72
C SER A 99 -2.80 -3.00 6.61
N GLY A 100 -1.54 -2.61 6.41
CA GLY A 100 -1.14 -1.22 6.18
C GLY A 100 -1.28 -0.76 4.72
N TYR A 101 -0.95 0.50 4.47
CA TYR A 101 -1.21 1.16 3.18
C TYR A 101 -0.34 0.65 2.03
N ASP A 102 0.93 0.36 2.27
CA ASP A 102 1.84 -0.14 1.24
C ASP A 102 2.93 -1.03 1.85
N PRO A 103 2.95 -2.34 1.51
CA PRO A 103 3.94 -3.28 2.04
C PRO A 103 5.38 -3.01 1.54
N GLU A 104 5.55 -2.20 0.49
CA GLU A 104 6.86 -1.88 -0.08
C GLU A 104 7.55 -0.72 0.66
N VAL A 105 6.84 0.02 1.51
CA VAL A 105 7.36 1.27 2.08
C VAL A 105 7.89 1.03 3.49
N SER A 106 9.18 1.29 3.67
CA SER A 106 9.83 1.36 4.98
C SER A 106 10.07 2.82 5.35
N MET A 107 9.71 3.24 6.56
CA MET A 107 10.00 4.60 7.05
C MET A 107 11.48 4.80 7.39
N ARG A 108 12.25 3.72 7.52
CA ARG A 108 13.67 3.80 7.89
C ARG A 108 14.52 3.19 6.79
N THR A 109 15.47 3.96 6.32
CA THR A 109 16.49 3.57 5.33
C THR A 109 17.68 2.84 5.97
N SER A 110 17.63 2.58 7.29
CA SER A 110 18.71 1.89 7.99
C SER A 110 18.72 0.39 7.66
N PRO A 111 19.87 -0.19 7.27
CA PRO A 111 20.00 -1.63 7.06
C PRO A 111 19.64 -2.48 8.30
N LEU A 112 19.68 -1.88 9.49
CA LEU A 112 19.34 -2.51 10.76
C LEU A 112 17.83 -2.49 11.06
N MET A 113 17.03 -1.78 10.27
CA MET A 113 15.56 -1.70 10.42
C MET A 113 14.86 -1.85 9.07
N PRO A 114 15.07 -2.98 8.35
CA PRO A 114 14.37 -3.23 7.10
C PRO A 114 12.88 -3.45 7.38
N SER A 115 12.03 -3.01 6.45
CA SER A 115 10.58 -3.31 6.48
C SER A 115 9.86 -2.83 7.74
N PHE A 116 10.28 -1.69 8.30
CA PHE A 116 9.62 -1.02 9.41
C PHE A 116 8.61 0.00 8.87
N ASP A 117 7.32 -0.31 8.97
CA ASP A 117 6.25 0.61 8.57
C ASP A 117 5.69 1.34 9.79
N TRP A 118 5.70 2.67 9.73
CA TRP A 118 5.14 3.54 10.75
C TRP A 118 4.24 4.64 10.14
N GLY A 119 3.47 4.27 9.12
CA GLY A 119 2.50 5.17 8.49
C GLY A 119 3.10 5.85 7.28
N ALA A 120 3.92 5.11 6.53
CA ALA A 120 4.56 5.65 5.35
C ALA A 120 3.53 5.95 4.25
N TYR A 121 3.79 7.01 3.48
CA TYR A 121 2.89 7.40 2.39
C TYR A 121 2.89 6.34 1.28
N PRO A 122 1.71 5.89 0.82
CA PRO A 122 1.62 4.92 -0.26
C PRO A 122 2.07 5.53 -1.59
N LYS A 123 2.55 4.67 -2.50
CA LYS A 123 2.83 5.10 -3.87
C LYS A 123 1.55 5.53 -4.58
N SER A 124 1.60 6.69 -5.23
CA SER A 124 0.47 7.23 -6.00
C SER A 124 0.18 6.39 -7.25
N ARG A 125 -1.11 6.26 -7.59
CA ARG A 125 -1.57 5.71 -8.87
C ARG A 125 -1.55 6.83 -9.91
N VAL A 126 -0.85 6.61 -11.02
CA VAL A 126 -0.67 7.64 -12.06
C VAL A 126 -1.23 7.12 -13.36
N TYR A 127 -2.08 7.91 -14.02
CA TYR A 127 -2.60 7.64 -15.35
C TYR A 127 -2.09 8.71 -16.30
N LEU A 128 -1.41 8.30 -17.36
CA LEU A 128 -0.81 9.17 -18.37
C LEU A 128 -1.37 8.82 -19.74
N ILE A 129 -1.83 9.82 -20.46
CA ILE A 129 -2.28 9.67 -21.85
C ILE A 129 -1.33 10.52 -22.70
N GLY A 130 -0.78 9.94 -23.76
CA GLY A 130 0.17 10.60 -24.64
C GLY A 130 -0.12 10.33 -26.11
N LEU A 131 0.17 11.32 -26.93
CA LEU A 131 0.09 11.24 -28.38
C LEU A 131 1.49 11.44 -28.96
N GLU A 132 1.95 10.44 -29.72
CA GLU A 132 3.22 10.45 -30.42
C GLU A 132 2.94 10.76 -31.91
N ILE A 133 3.51 11.86 -32.40
CA ILE A 133 3.37 12.32 -33.79
C ILE A 133 4.76 12.40 -34.40
N GLN A 134 4.94 11.74 -35.54
CA GLN A 134 6.13 11.79 -36.36
C GLN A 134 5.76 12.37 -37.73
N PHE A 135 6.51 13.38 -38.19
CA PHE A 135 6.34 14.00 -39.50
C PHE A 135 7.04 13.19 -40.60
#